data_AF-A0A0D3H012-F1
#
_entry.id   AF-A0A0D3H012-F1
#
_cell.length_a   1.000
_cell.length_b   1.000
_cell.length_c   1.000
_cell.angle_alpha   90.00
_cell.angle_beta   90.00
_cell.angle_gamma   90.00
#
_symmetry.space_group_name_H-M   'P 1'
#
loop_
_entity.id
_entity.type
_entity.pdbx_description
1 polymer ?
#
loop_
_entity_poly.entity_id
_entity_poly.type
_entity_poly.pdbx_seq_one_letter_code
_entity_poly.pdbx_strand_id
1 'polypeptide(L)'
;MWPEGVPESATVQAVLDWQRRTMEMMYKDVAAALAARGSTQNPREYLSFFCLGNREPYVPGEHAPPERPELDSDYMRAQQARRFKINVNANIMIVDDEYIIVGSANVNQRSMDGGRDTEMAMGAYQPRHLDTPNSWPRGQVHQLAPATT
;
A
#
# COMPACT_ATOMS: atom_id res chain seq x y z
N MET A 1 -3.60 7.52 6.15
CA MET A 1 -2.13 7.73 6.10
C MET A 1 -1.79 8.39 4.77
N TRP A 2 -0.57 8.89 4.62
CA TRP A 2 -0.18 9.76 3.50
C TRP A 2 1.22 9.41 3.00
N PRO A 3 1.65 9.87 1.80
CA PRO A 3 3.05 9.79 1.36
C PRO A 3 3.99 10.51 2.34
N GLU A 4 5.31 10.42 2.14
CA GLU A 4 6.25 11.14 3.00
C GLU A 4 6.08 12.68 2.89
N GLY A 5 6.23 13.37 4.02
CA GLY A 5 6.06 14.82 4.14
C GLY A 5 5.00 15.25 5.16
N VAL A 6 4.86 16.57 5.31
CA VAL A 6 3.84 17.19 6.17
C VAL A 6 2.46 16.94 5.54
N PRO A 7 1.52 16.27 6.24
CA PRO A 7 0.23 15.89 5.67
C PRO A 7 -0.58 17.07 5.11
N GLU A 8 -0.46 18.24 5.73
CA GLU A 8 -1.17 19.47 5.37
C GLU A 8 -0.52 20.20 4.19
N SER A 9 0.66 19.78 3.75
CA SER A 9 1.35 20.42 2.62
C SER A 9 0.58 20.25 1.32
N ALA A 10 0.63 21.26 0.45
CA ALA A 10 -0.05 21.25 -0.84
C ALA A 10 0.35 20.04 -1.70
N THR A 11 1.63 19.63 -1.67
CA THR A 11 2.13 18.46 -2.40
C THR A 11 1.48 17.18 -1.91
N VAL A 12 1.44 16.95 -0.59
CA VAL A 12 0.82 15.74 -0.03
C VAL A 12 -0.69 15.72 -0.30
N GLN A 13 -1.37 16.85 -0.13
CA GLN A 13 -2.81 16.97 -0.40
C GLN A 13 -3.13 16.72 -1.88
N ALA A 14 -2.33 17.22 -2.81
CA ALA A 14 -2.52 16.96 -4.23
C ALA A 14 -2.36 15.46 -4.58
N VAL A 15 -1.35 14.79 -4.02
CA VAL A 15 -1.16 13.34 -4.20
C VAL A 15 -2.35 12.56 -3.64
N LEU A 16 -2.87 12.95 -2.47
CA LEU A 16 -4.05 12.32 -1.86
C LEU A 16 -5.32 12.54 -2.68
N ASP A 17 -5.52 13.71 -3.29
CA ASP A 17 -6.68 13.93 -4.18
C ASP A 17 -6.60 13.04 -5.43
N TRP A 18 -5.42 12.91 -6.05
CA TRP A 18 -5.24 11.98 -7.17
C TRP A 18 -5.49 10.53 -6.76
N GLN A 19 -4.95 10.10 -5.62
CA GLN A 19 -5.21 8.77 -5.08
C GLN A 19 -6.72 8.53 -4.88
N ARG A 20 -7.43 9.50 -4.28
CA ARG A 20 -8.88 9.42 -4.05
C ARG A 20 -9.65 9.31 -5.36
N ARG A 21 -9.32 10.11 -6.38
CA ARG A 21 -9.97 10.07 -7.70
C ARG A 21 -9.75 8.74 -8.40
N THR A 22 -8.54 8.18 -8.31
CA THR A 22 -8.23 6.86 -8.87
C THR A 22 -9.03 5.76 -8.17
N MET A 23 -9.08 5.76 -6.84
CA MET A 23 -9.91 4.82 -6.07
C MET A 23 -11.40 4.95 -6.41
N GLU A 24 -11.90 6.19 -6.53
CA GLU A 24 -13.29 6.46 -6.89
C GLU A 24 -13.65 5.90 -8.27
N MET A 25 -12.78 6.09 -9.27
CA MET A 25 -12.95 5.54 -10.60
C MET A 25 -12.96 4.00 -10.57
N MET A 26 -11.97 3.37 -9.93
CA MET A 26 -11.89 1.91 -9.85
C MET A 26 -13.11 1.29 -9.14
N TYR A 27 -13.56 1.89 -8.03
CA TYR A 27 -14.75 1.40 -7.34
C TYR A 27 -16.03 1.57 -8.15
N LYS A 28 -16.15 2.61 -8.97
CA LYS A 28 -17.29 2.78 -9.90
C LYS A 28 -17.31 1.64 -10.93
N ASP A 29 -16.17 1.28 -11.49
CA ASP A 29 -16.07 0.19 -12.47
C ASP A 29 -16.44 -1.16 -11.87
N VAL A 30 -15.89 -1.48 -10.68
CA VAL A 30 -16.24 -2.71 -9.96
C VAL A 30 -17.73 -2.75 -9.63
N ALA A 31 -18.29 -1.65 -9.10
CA ALA A 31 -19.71 -1.58 -8.77
C ALA A 31 -20.62 -1.74 -10.00
N ALA A 32 -20.26 -1.11 -11.13
CA ALA A 32 -20.99 -1.24 -12.38
C ALA A 32 -20.96 -2.69 -12.90
N ALA A 33 -19.82 -3.37 -12.82
CA ALA A 33 -19.68 -4.77 -13.22
C ALA A 33 -20.52 -5.71 -12.36
N LEU A 34 -20.59 -5.47 -11.04
CA LEU A 34 -21.45 -6.25 -10.12
C LEU A 34 -22.94 -6.03 -10.42
N ALA A 35 -23.35 -4.77 -10.62
CA ALA A 35 -24.73 -4.41 -10.95
C ALA A 35 -25.18 -5.04 -12.28
N ALA A 36 -24.31 -5.07 -13.30
CA ALA A 36 -24.60 -5.70 -14.59
C ALA A 36 -24.87 -7.22 -14.48
N ARG A 37 -24.38 -7.87 -13.41
CA ARG A 37 -24.66 -9.28 -13.11
C ARG A 37 -25.79 -9.48 -12.09
N GLY A 38 -26.46 -8.40 -11.67
CA GLY A 38 -27.47 -8.45 -10.62
C GLY A 38 -26.92 -8.78 -9.23
N SER A 39 -25.61 -8.63 -9.02
CA SER A 39 -24.98 -8.86 -7.72
C SER A 39 -25.11 -7.63 -6.82
N THR A 40 -25.40 -7.86 -5.55
CA THR A 40 -25.45 -6.84 -4.48
C THR A 40 -24.24 -6.91 -3.55
N GLN A 41 -23.21 -7.69 -3.92
CA GLN A 41 -22.00 -7.84 -3.14
C GLN A 41 -21.26 -6.52 -2.96
N ASN A 42 -20.46 -6.43 -1.89
CA ASN A 42 -19.69 -5.24 -1.61
C ASN A 42 -18.50 -5.15 -2.58
N PRO A 43 -18.31 -4.06 -3.34
CA PRO A 43 -17.13 -3.86 -4.20
C PRO A 43 -15.79 -4.03 -3.45
N ARG A 44 -15.77 -3.82 -2.13
CA ARG A 44 -14.59 -4.02 -1.29
C ARG A 44 -14.14 -5.48 -1.17
N GLU A 45 -15.02 -6.44 -1.45
CA GLU A 45 -14.66 -7.87 -1.54
C GLU A 45 -13.82 -8.17 -2.79
N TYR A 46 -13.85 -7.30 -3.80
CA TYR A 46 -13.11 -7.45 -5.04
C TYR A 46 -11.89 -6.52 -5.12
N LEU A 47 -11.96 -5.35 -4.49
CA LEU A 47 -10.89 -4.37 -4.45
C LEU A 47 -10.81 -3.73 -3.06
N SER A 48 -9.70 -3.95 -2.36
CA SER A 48 -9.47 -3.39 -1.03
C SER A 48 -8.16 -2.62 -0.96
N PHE A 49 -8.17 -1.49 -0.25
CA PHE A 49 -7.02 -0.63 -0.04
C PHE A 49 -6.65 -0.62 1.44
N PHE A 50 -5.37 -0.77 1.74
CA PHE A 50 -4.85 -0.83 3.11
C PHE A 50 -3.69 0.15 3.30
N CYS A 51 -3.37 0.43 4.56
CA CYS A 51 -2.18 1.17 4.97
C CYS A 51 -1.62 0.55 6.26
N LEU A 52 -0.34 0.78 6.54
CA LEU A 52 0.34 0.17 7.69
C LEU A 52 0.57 1.19 8.81
N GLY A 53 0.16 0.86 10.02
CA GLY A 53 0.40 1.70 11.20
C GLY A 53 0.83 0.86 12.38
N ASN A 54 1.64 1.44 13.25
CA ASN A 54 2.03 0.83 14.51
C ASN A 54 1.54 1.67 15.68
N ARG A 55 1.32 1.00 16.81
CA ARG A 55 1.01 1.63 18.09
C ARG A 55 1.65 0.83 19.21
N GLU A 56 2.47 1.49 20.01
CA GLU A 56 3.24 0.83 21.07
C GLU A 56 2.86 1.38 22.44
N PRO A 57 2.54 0.54 23.43
CA PRO A 57 2.34 1.02 24.78
C PRO A 57 3.64 1.66 25.32
N TYR A 58 3.52 2.49 26.34
CA TYR A 58 4.68 2.95 27.10
C TYR A 58 5.29 1.78 27.88
N VAL A 59 6.61 1.64 27.83
CA VAL A 59 7.34 0.64 28.63
C VAL A 59 8.28 1.35 29.62
N PRO A 60 8.24 1.01 30.93
CA PRO A 60 9.18 1.57 31.89
C PRO A 60 10.63 1.33 31.48
N GLY A 61 11.44 2.40 31.47
CA GLY A 61 12.83 2.34 31.02
C GLY A 61 13.03 2.57 29.52
N GLU A 62 11.97 2.84 28.75
CA GLU A 62 12.12 3.29 27.37
C GLU A 62 12.80 4.67 27.29
N HIS A 63 13.38 4.98 26.13
CA HIS A 63 14.05 6.25 25.90
C HIS A 63 13.10 7.44 26.12
N ALA A 64 13.49 8.35 27.01
CA ALA A 64 12.81 9.62 27.20
C ALA A 64 13.60 10.73 26.47
N PRO A 65 13.02 11.39 25.45
CA PRO A 65 13.68 12.49 24.77
C PRO A 65 13.88 13.68 25.73
N PRO A 66 15.00 14.42 25.63
CA PRO A 66 15.31 15.53 26.54
C PRO A 66 14.39 16.74 26.32
N GLU A 67 13.86 16.89 25.10
CA GLU A 67 12.96 17.96 24.71
C GLU A 67 11.58 17.41 24.37
N ARG A 68 10.56 18.25 24.54
CA ARG A 68 9.18 17.93 24.20
C ARG A 68 8.80 18.67 22.91
N PRO A 69 7.94 18.06 22.07
CA PRO A 69 7.38 18.75 20.92
C PRO A 69 6.63 20.03 21.33
N GLU A 70 6.49 20.95 20.37
CA GLU A 70 5.68 22.15 20.54
C GLU A 70 4.24 21.80 20.93
N LEU A 71 3.65 22.63 21.78
CA LEU A 71 2.27 22.47 22.24
C LEU A 71 1.31 22.51 21.05
N ASP A 72 0.31 21.64 21.08
CA ASP A 72 -0.72 21.50 20.05
C ASP A 72 -0.20 21.16 18.64
N SER A 73 1.02 20.63 18.53
CA SER A 73 1.56 20.10 17.27
C SER A 73 1.08 18.66 17.01
N ASP A 74 1.09 18.26 15.73
CA ASP A 74 0.88 16.84 15.36
C ASP A 74 1.93 15.93 15.94
N TYR A 75 3.16 16.43 16.12
CA TYR A 75 4.22 15.68 16.76
C TYR A 75 3.85 15.36 18.22
N MET A 76 3.39 16.34 19.00
CA MET A 76 2.91 16.12 20.36
C MET A 76 1.76 15.11 20.37
N ARG A 77 0.75 15.29 19.51
CA ARG A 77 -0.41 14.38 19.43
C ARG A 77 0.00 12.95 19.10
N ALA A 78 0.89 12.75 18.14
CA ALA A 78 1.39 11.43 17.74
C ALA A 78 2.21 10.77 18.86
N GLN A 79 3.10 11.54 19.50
CA GLN A 79 3.93 11.06 20.63
C GLN A 79 3.05 10.61 21.81
N GLN A 80 2.05 11.42 22.19
CA GLN A 80 1.12 11.09 23.27
C GLN A 80 0.21 9.91 22.94
N ALA A 81 -0.29 9.84 21.70
CA ALA A 81 -1.13 8.72 21.25
C ALA A 81 -0.33 7.43 21.03
N ARG A 82 1.00 7.52 21.00
CA ARG A 82 1.97 6.44 20.82
C ARG A 82 1.74 5.64 19.54
N ARG A 83 1.33 6.33 18.47
CA ARG A 83 1.00 5.70 17.18
C ARG A 83 1.52 6.53 16.03
N PHE A 84 1.97 5.85 14.98
CA PHE A 84 2.36 6.50 13.74
C PHE A 84 2.21 5.55 12.56
N LYS A 85 2.25 6.10 11.34
CA LYS A 85 2.29 5.27 10.13
C LYS A 85 3.61 4.49 10.07
N ILE A 86 3.55 3.26 9.59
CA ILE A 86 4.70 2.57 9.01
C ILE A 86 4.75 3.03 7.54
N ASN A 87 5.87 3.62 7.13
CA ASN A 87 5.98 4.15 5.77
C ASN A 87 6.13 2.99 4.77
N VAL A 88 5.14 2.83 3.89
CA VAL A 88 5.21 1.83 2.81
C VAL A 88 5.96 2.46 1.65
N ASN A 89 7.26 2.18 1.56
CA ASN A 89 8.12 2.58 0.45
C ASN A 89 8.43 1.40 -0.50
N ALA A 90 7.51 0.43 -0.55
CA ALA A 90 7.67 -0.78 -1.35
C ALA A 90 7.02 -0.60 -2.72
N ASN A 91 7.71 -1.10 -3.75
CA ASN A 91 7.30 -1.08 -5.15
C ASN A 91 7.27 -2.52 -5.66
N ILE A 92 6.26 -3.26 -5.20
CA ILE A 92 6.09 -4.69 -5.40
C ILE A 92 4.67 -5.01 -5.86
N MET A 93 4.54 -5.96 -6.79
CA MET A 93 3.27 -6.56 -7.18
C MET A 93 3.45 -8.09 -7.24
N ILE A 94 2.56 -8.83 -6.58
CA ILE A 94 2.47 -10.29 -6.64
C ILE A 94 1.17 -10.64 -7.35
N VAL A 95 1.23 -11.59 -8.28
CA VAL A 95 0.08 -12.04 -9.08
C VAL A 95 0.00 -13.57 -8.99
N ASP A 96 -1.18 -14.05 -8.62
CA ASP A 96 -1.55 -15.47 -8.56
C ASP A 96 -0.56 -16.37 -7.80
N ASP A 97 0.17 -15.82 -6.81
CA ASP A 97 1.23 -16.50 -6.05
C ASP A 97 2.39 -17.10 -6.89
N GLU A 98 2.44 -16.84 -8.19
CA GLU A 98 3.41 -17.42 -9.13
C GLU A 98 4.34 -16.39 -9.79
N TYR A 99 3.91 -15.13 -9.92
CA TYR A 99 4.66 -14.06 -10.57
C TYR A 99 4.83 -12.86 -9.65
N ILE A 100 6.02 -12.24 -9.68
CA ILE A 100 6.35 -11.07 -8.88
C ILE A 100 7.05 -10.01 -9.74
N ILE A 101 6.71 -8.75 -9.51
CA ILE A 101 7.47 -7.59 -9.97
C ILE A 101 8.04 -6.88 -8.74
N VAL A 102 9.34 -6.60 -8.75
CA VAL A 102 10.01 -5.77 -7.73
C VAL A 102 10.87 -4.73 -8.44
N GLY A 103 10.80 -3.48 -8.01
CA GLY A 103 11.59 -2.41 -8.62
C GLY A 103 11.57 -1.12 -7.83
N SER A 104 11.85 -0.01 -8.51
CA SER A 104 11.79 1.35 -7.96
C SER A 104 10.55 2.13 -8.39
N ALA A 105 9.85 1.67 -9.43
CA ALA A 105 8.73 2.40 -10.04
C ALA A 105 7.48 2.45 -9.15
N ASN A 106 7.02 3.66 -8.83
CA ASN A 106 5.73 3.90 -8.17
C ASN A 106 4.56 3.75 -9.14
N VAL A 107 3.37 3.43 -8.63
CA VAL A 107 2.14 3.44 -9.44
C VAL A 107 1.63 4.87 -9.60
N ASN A 108 2.36 5.66 -10.36
CA ASN A 108 2.02 7.04 -10.72
C ASN A 108 2.67 7.42 -12.06
N GLN A 109 2.24 8.54 -12.64
CA GLN A 109 2.77 9.00 -13.94
C GLN A 109 4.28 9.27 -13.88
N ARG A 110 4.83 9.72 -12.76
CA ARG A 110 6.25 10.07 -12.68
C ARG A 110 7.15 8.86 -12.95
N SER A 111 6.80 7.70 -12.41
CA SER A 111 7.54 6.45 -12.61
C SER A 111 7.09 5.65 -13.85
N MET A 112 5.80 5.70 -14.22
CA MET A 112 5.24 4.84 -15.29
C MET A 112 5.33 5.44 -16.70
N ASP A 113 5.74 6.71 -16.84
CA ASP A 113 5.79 7.43 -18.12
C ASP A 113 6.97 7.02 -19.02
N GLY A 114 8.12 6.68 -18.42
CA GLY A 114 9.36 6.36 -19.13
C GLY A 114 10.14 7.59 -19.66
N GLY A 115 9.52 8.76 -19.77
CA GLY A 115 10.16 10.03 -20.13
C GLY A 115 10.37 11.01 -18.96
N ARG A 116 10.03 10.60 -17.74
CA ARG A 116 10.16 11.39 -16.51
C ARG A 116 11.28 10.83 -15.64
N ASP A 117 10.93 10.02 -14.64
CA ASP A 117 11.95 9.38 -13.81
C ASP A 117 12.50 8.13 -14.50
N THR A 118 13.80 7.90 -14.34
CA THR A 118 14.42 6.64 -14.75
C THR A 118 14.20 5.61 -13.66
N GLU A 119 13.52 4.51 -14.00
CA GLU A 119 13.18 3.43 -13.07
C GLU A 119 13.73 2.10 -13.58
N MET A 120 13.90 1.14 -12.67
CA MET A 120 14.21 -0.24 -13.03
C MET A 120 13.31 -1.19 -12.25
N ALA A 121 12.86 -2.27 -12.89
CA ALA A 121 12.09 -3.32 -12.26
C ALA A 121 12.46 -4.68 -12.86
N MET A 122 12.37 -5.73 -12.03
CA MET A 122 12.51 -7.12 -12.45
C MET A 122 11.19 -7.84 -12.28
N GLY A 123 10.78 -8.54 -13.33
CA GLY A 123 9.72 -9.55 -13.27
C GLY A 123 10.33 -10.94 -13.14
N ALA A 124 9.79 -11.77 -12.25
CA ALA A 124 10.28 -13.12 -12.03
C ALA A 124 9.14 -14.09 -11.71
N TYR A 125 9.35 -15.35 -12.07
CA TYR A 125 8.52 -16.49 -11.71
C TYR A 125 9.37 -17.75 -11.61
N GLN A 126 8.82 -18.79 -11.00
CA GLN A 126 9.49 -20.09 -10.92
C GLN A 126 8.77 -21.10 -11.83
N PRO A 127 9.38 -21.58 -12.92
CA PRO A 127 8.69 -22.39 -13.94
C PRO A 127 8.07 -23.72 -13.44
N ARG A 128 8.49 -24.21 -12.27
CA ARG A 128 7.95 -25.44 -11.64
C ARG A 128 6.92 -25.15 -10.54
N HIS A 129 6.57 -23.89 -10.32
CA HIS A 129 5.64 -23.45 -9.29
C HIS A 129 4.63 -22.48 -9.90
N LEU A 130 3.89 -22.98 -10.88
CA LEU A 130 2.82 -22.26 -11.58
C LEU A 130 1.46 -22.79 -11.15
N ASP A 131 0.45 -21.93 -11.24
CA ASP A 131 -0.95 -22.31 -11.13
C ASP A 131 -1.37 -23.13 -12.36
N THR A 132 -1.69 -24.39 -12.12
CA THR A 132 -2.11 -25.34 -13.15
C THR A 132 -3.31 -26.11 -12.62
N PRO A 133 -4.14 -26.72 -13.49
CA PRO A 133 -5.31 -27.48 -13.03
C PRO A 133 -5.02 -28.56 -11.98
N ASN A 134 -3.77 -29.06 -11.92
CA ASN A 134 -3.36 -30.14 -11.04
C ASN A 134 -2.35 -29.70 -9.95
N SER A 135 -1.95 -28.43 -9.89
CA SER A 135 -0.90 -27.97 -8.97
C SER A 135 -1.06 -26.49 -8.63
N TRP A 136 -0.82 -26.16 -7.37
CA TRP A 136 -0.88 -24.80 -6.85
C TRP A 136 0.55 -24.23 -6.78
N PRO A 137 0.74 -22.93 -7.00
CA PRO A 137 2.04 -22.31 -6.91
C PRO A 137 2.48 -22.24 -5.44
N ARG A 138 3.30 -23.20 -5.00
CA ARG A 138 3.87 -23.27 -3.64
C ARG A 138 5.36 -22.92 -3.61
N GLY A 139 5.74 -21.95 -4.44
CA GLY A 139 7.11 -21.49 -4.62
C GLY A 139 7.56 -20.44 -3.60
N GLN A 140 8.66 -19.77 -3.91
CA GLN A 140 9.17 -18.60 -3.18
C GLN A 140 8.26 -17.38 -3.33
N VAL A 141 7.59 -17.21 -4.48
CA VAL A 141 6.64 -16.09 -4.68
C VAL A 141 5.48 -16.22 -3.70
N HIS A 142 4.86 -17.39 -3.61
CA HIS A 142 3.84 -17.71 -2.61
C HIS A 142 4.29 -17.45 -1.17
N GLN A 143 5.54 -17.77 -0.81
CA GLN A 143 6.05 -17.52 0.56
C GLN A 143 6.21 -16.03 0.89
N LEU A 144 6.35 -15.17 -0.12
CA LEU A 144 6.43 -13.71 0.05
C LEU A 144 5.05 -13.04 0.04
N ALA A 145 4.02 -13.72 -0.44
CA ALA A 145 2.67 -13.19 -0.47
C ALA A 145 2.17 -12.93 0.97
N PRO A 146 1.44 -11.83 1.21
CA PRO A 146 0.77 -11.62 2.49
C PRO A 146 -0.15 -12.80 2.77
N ALA A 147 -0.09 -13.37 3.97
CA ALA A 147 -1.01 -14.43 4.36
C ALA A 147 -2.47 -13.93 4.22
N THR A 148 -3.22 -14.50 3.29
CA THR A 148 -4.65 -14.26 3.17
C THR A 148 -5.34 -14.98 4.33
N THR A 149 -5.76 -14.24 5.35
CA THR A 149 -6.61 -14.74 6.45
C THR A 149 -8.04 -14.94 6.03
#